data_AF-A0A6L5ENR5-F1
#
_entry.id   AF-A0A6L5ENR5-F1
#
_cell.length_a   1.000
_cell.length_b   1.000
_cell.length_c   1.000
_cell.angle_alpha   90.00
_cell.angle_beta   90.00
_cell.angle_gamma   90.00
#
_symmetry.space_group_name_H-M   'P 1'
#
loop_
_entity.id
_entity.type
_entity.pdbx_description
1 polymer ?
#
loop_
_entity_poly.entity_id
_entity_poly.type
_entity_poly.pdbx_seq_one_letter_code
_entity_poly.pdbx_strand_id
1 'polypeptide(L)'
;MKLAVTFEGMKNEYEDDPIPFNVVSLLWGNLPHEVQAQVVEDGYYGDAWVGMDYALWYAAHHGLTVPGSLLDEVEDEMNRTKDYCGLVASITTLRSAAAQAA
;
A
#
# COMPACT_ATOMS: atom_id res chain seq x y z
N MET A 1 21.83 -8.83 6.43
CA MET A 1 21.70 -7.53 7.12
C MET A 1 20.22 -7.36 7.42
N LYS A 2 19.80 -7.26 8.69
CA LYS A 2 18.38 -7.10 9.02
C LYS A 2 18.08 -5.61 8.82
N LEU A 3 17.36 -5.23 7.77
CA LEU A 3 16.94 -3.85 7.55
C LEU A 3 16.18 -3.38 8.79
N ALA A 4 16.58 -2.24 9.35
CA ALA A 4 15.82 -1.63 10.43
C ALA A 4 14.50 -1.12 9.82
N VAL A 5 13.39 -1.73 10.23
CA VAL A 5 12.04 -1.36 9.77
C VAL A 5 11.75 0.04 10.31
N THR A 6 11.96 1.04 9.46
CA THR A 6 11.85 2.45 9.77
C THR A 6 11.19 3.16 8.61
N PHE A 7 10.59 4.32 8.86
CA PHE A 7 10.02 5.14 7.79
C PHE A 7 11.08 5.55 6.75
N GLU A 8 12.30 5.86 7.20
CA GLU A 8 13.41 6.18 6.31
C GLU A 8 13.85 4.97 5.47
N GLY A 9 13.88 3.78 6.07
CA GLY A 9 14.10 2.53 5.34
C GLY A 9 13.04 2.29 4.27
N MET A 10 11.76 2.40 4.62
CA MET A 10 10.65 2.30 3.66
C MET A 10 10.78 3.35 2.55
N LYS A 11 11.08 4.60 2.88
CA LYS A 11 11.24 5.65 1.88
C LYS A 11 12.28 5.29 0.81
N ASN A 12 13.46 4.79 1.23
CA ASN A 12 14.52 4.45 0.29
C ASN A 12 14.11 3.34 -0.70
N GLU A 13 13.25 2.40 -0.28
CA GLU A 13 12.80 1.31 -1.15
C GLU A 13 11.65 1.72 -2.08
N TYR A 14 10.93 2.81 -1.74
CA TYR A 14 9.71 3.21 -2.43
C TYR A 14 9.84 4.54 -3.20
N GLU A 15 10.87 5.35 -2.95
CA GLU A 15 10.95 6.73 -3.47
C GLU A 15 11.01 6.84 -5.00
N ASP A 16 11.41 5.77 -5.69
CA ASP A 16 11.44 5.70 -7.15
C ASP A 16 10.04 5.45 -7.76
N ASP A 17 9.07 4.99 -6.97
CA ASP A 17 7.68 4.82 -7.41
C ASP A 17 6.71 5.63 -6.53
N PRO A 18 6.26 6.81 -7.01
CA PRO A 18 5.50 7.75 -6.19
C PRO A 18 4.14 7.19 -5.74
N ILE A 19 3.52 6.28 -6.48
CA ILE A 19 2.18 5.76 -6.13
C ILE A 19 2.24 4.80 -4.94
N PRO A 20 3.03 3.70 -4.99
CA PRO A 20 3.35 2.88 -3.82
C PRO A 20 3.84 3.69 -2.63
N PHE A 21 4.75 4.64 -2.85
CA PHE A 21 5.28 5.49 -1.78
C PHE A 21 4.18 6.28 -1.06
N ASN A 22 3.29 6.93 -1.81
CA ASN A 22 2.22 7.75 -1.23
C ASN A 22 1.24 6.91 -0.40
N VAL A 23 0.86 5.74 -0.91
CA VAL A 23 -0.05 4.81 -0.22
C VAL A 23 0.58 4.26 1.06
N VAL A 24 1.81 3.75 0.98
CA VAL A 24 2.49 3.18 2.14
C VAL A 24 2.80 4.26 3.18
N SER A 25 3.22 5.45 2.76
CA SER A 25 3.47 6.58 3.66
C SER A 25 2.22 7.01 4.42
N LEU A 26 1.06 7.06 3.76
CA LEU A 26 -0.22 7.37 4.40
C LEU A 26 -0.57 6.36 5.49
N LEU A 27 -0.34 5.07 5.23
CA LEU A 27 -0.73 3.99 6.13
C LEU A 27 0.30 3.76 7.23
N TRP A 28 1.58 4.08 7.01
CA TRP A 28 2.72 3.66 7.82
C TRP A 28 2.51 3.75 9.33
N GLY A 29 2.07 4.91 9.83
CA GLY A 29 1.87 5.15 11.26
C GLY A 29 0.75 4.33 11.90
N ASN A 30 -0.16 3.77 11.09
CA ASN A 30 -1.28 2.93 11.52
C ASN A 30 -1.02 1.43 11.30
N LEU A 31 0.10 1.06 10.66
CA LEU A 31 0.50 -0.33 10.48
C LEU A 31 1.26 -0.80 11.73
N PRO A 32 0.94 -1.99 12.28
CA PRO A 32 1.75 -2.58 13.33
C PRO A 32 3.14 -2.93 12.78
N HIS A 33 4.14 -2.98 13.66
CA HIS A 33 5.55 -3.16 13.26
C HIS A 33 5.78 -4.44 12.42
N GLU A 34 5.04 -5.51 12.68
CA GLU A 34 5.11 -6.75 11.88
C GLU A 34 4.62 -6.56 10.44
N VAL A 35 3.59 -5.74 10.24
CA VAL A 35 3.08 -5.39 8.91
C VAL A 35 4.02 -4.42 8.22
N GLN A 36 4.58 -3.44 8.93
CA GLN A 36 5.63 -2.57 8.40
C GLN A 36 6.85 -3.38 7.90
N ALA A 37 7.23 -4.43 8.64
CA ALA A 37 8.33 -5.30 8.25
C ALA A 37 8.01 -6.05 6.95
N GLN A 38 6.81 -6.62 6.84
CA GLN A 38 6.36 -7.33 5.65
C GLN A 38 6.24 -6.41 4.44
N VAL A 39 5.69 -5.20 4.60
CA VAL A 39 5.62 -4.20 3.52
C VAL A 39 7.01 -3.88 2.97
N VAL A 40 8.01 -3.67 3.85
CA VAL A 40 9.39 -3.41 3.40
C VAL A 40 10.01 -4.65 2.76
N GLU A 41 9.78 -5.85 3.31
CA GLU A 41 10.29 -7.11 2.74
C GLU A 41 9.73 -7.36 1.34
N ASP A 42 8.42 -7.19 1.17
CA ASP A 42 7.73 -7.33 -0.11
C ASP A 42 8.11 -6.22 -1.10
N GLY A 43 8.30 -4.99 -0.64
CA GLY A 43 8.82 -3.90 -1.47
C GLY A 43 10.25 -4.16 -1.98
N TYR A 44 11.11 -4.72 -1.12
CA TYR A 44 12.51 -5.02 -1.44
C TYR A 44 12.68 -6.22 -2.38
N TYR A 45 11.92 -7.30 -2.15
CA TYR A 45 12.06 -8.56 -2.92
C TYR A 45 11.02 -8.75 -4.02
N GLY A 46 9.88 -8.05 -3.93
CA GLY A 46 8.69 -8.31 -4.73
C GLY A 46 8.24 -7.16 -5.62
N ASP A 47 8.91 -6.00 -5.60
CA ASP A 47 8.47 -4.70 -6.16
C ASP A 47 7.64 -3.88 -5.15
N ALA A 48 7.82 -2.56 -5.15
CA ALA A 48 7.09 -1.60 -4.31
C ALA A 48 5.56 -1.80 -4.40
N TRP A 49 5.06 -2.19 -5.58
CA TRP A 49 3.66 -2.54 -5.82
C TRP A 49 3.15 -3.70 -4.96
N VAL A 50 3.96 -4.72 -4.72
CA VAL A 50 3.57 -5.88 -3.92
C VAL A 50 3.49 -5.50 -2.44
N GLY A 51 4.46 -4.76 -1.93
CA GLY A 51 4.37 -4.28 -0.54
C GLY A 51 3.26 -3.24 -0.34
N MET A 52 2.94 -2.42 -1.35
CA MET A 52 1.74 -1.57 -1.34
C MET A 52 0.46 -2.40 -1.29
N ASP A 53 0.35 -3.48 -2.08
CA ASP A 53 -0.82 -4.37 -2.05
C ASP A 53 -1.04 -4.97 -0.67
N TYR A 54 0.03 -5.41 -0.01
CA TYR A 54 -0.06 -5.91 1.36
C TYR A 54 -0.55 -4.84 2.34
N ALA A 55 -0.08 -3.60 2.21
CA ALA A 55 -0.55 -2.48 3.03
C ALA A 55 -2.04 -2.17 2.79
N LEU A 56 -2.50 -2.19 1.54
CA LEU A 56 -3.91 -1.97 1.18
C LEU A 56 -4.81 -3.12 1.65
N TRP A 57 -4.34 -4.36 1.53
CA TRP A 57 -5.03 -5.54 2.06
C TRP A 57 -5.21 -5.41 3.58
N TYR A 58 -4.17 -5.02 4.32
CA TYR A 58 -4.27 -4.79 5.75
C TYR A 58 -5.26 -3.67 6.07
N ALA A 59 -5.16 -2.54 5.36
CA ALA A 59 -6.09 -1.42 5.53
C ALA A 59 -7.55 -1.85 5.35
N ALA A 60 -7.83 -2.67 4.32
CA ALA A 60 -9.15 -3.18 4.01
C ALA A 60 -9.76 -4.05 5.13
N HIS A 61 -8.93 -4.90 5.77
CA HIS A 61 -9.40 -5.84 6.81
C HIS A 61 -9.43 -5.22 8.21
N HIS A 62 -8.73 -4.10 8.42
CA HIS A 62 -8.62 -3.42 9.71
C HIS A 62 -9.33 -2.07 9.76
N GLY A 63 -10.12 -1.74 8.73
CA GLY A 63 -10.94 -0.52 8.70
C GLY A 63 -10.13 0.77 8.62
N LEU A 64 -8.91 0.72 8.06
CA LEU A 64 -8.14 1.93 7.79
C LEU A 64 -8.69 2.62 6.55
N THR A 65 -8.69 3.95 6.58
CA THR A 65 -9.22 4.75 5.47
C THR A 65 -8.10 5.12 4.50
N VAL A 66 -8.37 4.91 3.22
CA VAL A 66 -7.55 5.42 2.11
C VAL A 66 -8.42 6.38 1.30
N PRO A 67 -7.96 7.61 1.00
CA PRO A 67 -8.70 8.55 0.17
C PRO A 67 -9.06 7.95 -1.19
N GLY A 68 -10.32 8.12 -1.62
CA GLY A 68 -10.79 7.61 -2.90
C GLY A 68 -9.96 8.10 -4.10
N SER A 69 -9.50 9.36 -4.06
CA SER A 69 -8.64 9.91 -5.11
C SER A 69 -7.30 9.20 -5.23
N LEU A 70 -6.74 8.72 -4.11
CA LEU A 70 -5.49 7.96 -4.12
C LEU A 70 -5.71 6.54 -4.66
N LEU A 71 -6.89 5.96 -4.39
CA LEU A 71 -7.28 4.69 -5.00
C LEU A 71 -7.51 4.82 -6.51
N ASP A 72 -8.05 5.95 -6.97
CA ASP A 72 -8.20 6.26 -8.41
C ASP A 72 -6.81 6.32 -9.08
N GLU A 73 -5.83 7.01 -8.46
CA GLU A 73 -4.45 7.08 -8.97
C GLU A 73 -3.79 5.69 -9.07
N VAL A 74 -4.00 4.82 -8.06
CA VAL A 74 -3.52 3.43 -8.08
C VAL A 74 -4.14 2.66 -9.24
N GLU A 75 -5.46 2.72 -9.41
CA GLU A 75 -6.16 2.00 -10.49
C GLU A 75 -5.78 2.51 -11.89
N ASP A 76 -5.63 3.81 -12.07
CA ASP A 76 -5.21 4.41 -13.33
C ASP A 76 -3.82 3.92 -13.74
N GLU A 77 -2.90 3.88 -12.78
CA GLU A 77 -1.54 3.43 -13.02
C GLU A 77 -1.46 1.91 -13.26
N MET A 78 -2.20 1.09 -12.49
CA MET A 78 -2.33 -0.36 -12.75
C MET A 78 -2.83 -0.62 -14.18
N ASN A 79 -3.83 0.13 -14.63
CA ASN A 79 -4.36 0.00 -15.98
C ASN A 79 -3.35 0.46 -17.05
N ARG A 80 -2.53 1.48 -16.76
CA ARG A 80 -1.49 1.98 -17.65
C ARG A 80 -0.36 0.96 -17.83
N THR A 81 0.09 0.34 -16.74
CA THR A 81 1.22 -0.61 -16.73
C THR A 81 0.78 -2.03 -17.07
N LYS A 82 -0.52 -2.33 -16.96
CA LYS A 82 -1.11 -3.68 -16.99
C LYS A 82 -0.57 -4.58 -15.87
N ASP A 83 -0.08 -3.97 -14.80
CA ASP A 83 0.39 -4.70 -13.63
C ASP A 83 -0.76 -4.91 -12.67
N TYR A 84 -1.37 -6.08 -12.77
CA TYR A 84 -2.48 -6.51 -11.92
C TYR A 84 -1.93 -7.38 -10.80
N CYS A 85 -1.17 -6.78 -9.88
CA CYS A 85 -0.99 -7.34 -8.55
C CYS A 85 -2.37 -7.41 -7.85
N GLY A 86 -2.56 -8.25 -6.83
CA GLY A 86 -3.85 -8.61 -6.18
C GLY A 86 -4.74 -7.48 -5.61
N LEU A 87 -4.35 -6.23 -5.88
CA LEU A 87 -4.90 -4.94 -5.51
C LEU A 87 -6.41 -4.79 -5.75
N VAL A 88 -6.97 -5.40 -6.80
CA VAL A 88 -8.39 -5.21 -7.18
C VAL A 88 -9.35 -5.54 -6.03
N ALA A 89 -9.09 -6.60 -5.27
CA ALA A 89 -9.93 -6.99 -4.14
C ALA A 89 -9.79 -6.05 -2.94
N SER A 90 -8.56 -5.62 -2.65
CA SER A 90 -8.24 -4.67 -1.58
C SER A 90 -8.89 -3.30 -1.84
N ILE A 91 -8.75 -2.78 -3.06
CA ILE A 91 -9.34 -1.49 -3.49
C ILE A 91 -10.87 -1.55 -3.42
N THR A 92 -11.49 -2.63 -3.93
CA THR A 92 -12.94 -2.81 -3.87
C THR A 92 -13.47 -2.79 -2.43
N THR A 93 -12.77 -3.48 -1.52
CA THR A 93 -13.13 -3.53 -0.10
C THR A 93 -13.01 -2.15 0.56
N LEU A 94 -11.92 -1.44 0.31
CA LEU A 94 -11.68 -0.09 0.83
C LEU A 94 -12.76 0.90 0.36
N ARG A 95 -13.13 0.86 -0.92
CA ARG A 95 -14.23 1.69 -1.46
C ARG A 95 -15.57 1.35 -0.81
N SER A 96 -15.85 0.06 -0.63
CA SER A 96 -17.09 -0.39 0.00
C SER A 96 -17.18 0.07 1.46
N ALA A 97 -16.07 0.05 2.20
CA ALA A 97 -16.00 0.55 3.57
C ALA A 97 -16.21 2.07 3.64
N ALA A 98 -15.58 2.83 2.74
CA ALA A 98 -15.76 4.28 2.66
C ALA A 98 -17.21 4.69 2.35
N ALA A 99 -17.89 3.96 1.47
CA ALA A 99 -19.30 4.21 1.13
C ALA A 99 -20.28 3.92 2.28
N GLN A 100 -19.91 3.05 3.23
CA GLN A 100 -20.73 2.75 4.42
C GLN A 100 -20.54 3.77 5.56
N ALA A 101 -19.46 4.55 5.51
CA ALA A 101 -19.13 5.57 6.51
C ALA A 101 -19.67 6.98 6.16
N ALA A 102 -20.23 7.16 4.96
CA ALA A 102 -20.82 8.40 4.45
C ALA A 102 -22.35 8.43 4.63
#